data_AF-A0A9X2EKG8-F1
#
_entry.id   AF-A0A9X2EKG8-F1
#
_cell.length_a   1.000
_cell.length_b   1.000
_cell.length_c   1.000
_cell.angle_alpha   90.00
_cell.angle_beta   90.00
_cell.angle_gamma   90.00
#
_symmetry.space_group_name_H-M   'P 1'
#
loop_
_entity.id
_entity.type
_entity.pdbx_description
1 polymer ?
#
loop_
_entity_poly.entity_id
_entity_poly.type
_entity_poly.pdbx_seq_one_letter_code
_entity_poly.pdbx_strand_id
1 'polypeptide(L)'
;MTISVSAGRAGIAALAAILSVSAGTGSAMAQEAPPAGGDEEEAPIVISGERPSDPGNRGSRDPERPDEFYAVQQNDEDGTIDWQLLYLLREQNKNSVRDRYGHAGYMAQCALASVGEDAVSYVDVSAEPDYEALMKAFKGRHAQCVNSAQRAAPVYMVNAALAEMLVVNALPQPPLRAEGVDTARAADFVFGPEPESDINTVARCAVVYSPGLAYDVLFTSPDSKEERAALELLYANTPECGLSERPKMEPIYQRTSLAVALFKWNELGPLAASADE
;
A
#
# COMPACT_ATOMS: atom_id res chain seq x y z
N MET A 1 5.86 -54.95 -10.56
CA MET A 1 4.66 -54.09 -10.60
C MET A 1 4.99 -52.84 -9.83
N THR A 2 5.20 -51.74 -10.53
CA THR A 2 5.69 -50.47 -9.97
C THR A 2 4.68 -49.42 -10.41
N ILE A 3 3.98 -48.82 -9.44
CA ILE A 3 3.00 -47.77 -9.72
C ILE A 3 3.74 -46.44 -9.55
N SER A 4 3.94 -45.75 -10.67
CA SER A 4 4.43 -44.38 -10.73
C SER A 4 3.22 -43.44 -10.66
N VAL A 5 3.13 -42.62 -9.62
CA VAL A 5 2.12 -41.56 -9.50
C VAL A 5 2.78 -40.23 -9.86
N SER A 6 2.43 -39.70 -11.04
CA SER A 6 2.79 -38.34 -11.45
C SER A 6 1.85 -37.35 -10.77
N ALA A 7 2.39 -36.47 -9.93
CA ALA A 7 1.66 -35.31 -9.42
C ALA A 7 1.51 -34.27 -10.54
N GLY A 8 0.31 -34.19 -11.12
CA GLY A 8 -0.08 -33.16 -12.06
C GLY A 8 -0.41 -31.85 -11.34
N ARG A 9 0.22 -30.76 -11.77
CA ARG A 9 -0.18 -29.38 -11.46
C ARG A 9 -1.54 -29.09 -12.11
N ALA A 10 -2.56 -28.91 -11.29
CA ALA A 10 -3.86 -28.31 -11.62
C ALA A 10 -4.32 -27.57 -10.35
N GLY A 11 -4.82 -26.34 -10.36
CA GLY A 11 -5.04 -25.38 -11.43
C GLY A 11 -5.43 -24.06 -10.76
N ILE A 12 -5.06 -22.94 -11.37
CA ILE A 12 -5.64 -21.63 -11.08
C ILE A 12 -6.19 -21.14 -12.42
N ALA A 13 -7.47 -21.45 -12.65
CA ALA A 13 -8.23 -20.94 -13.78
C ALA A 13 -9.71 -21.13 -13.47
N ALA A 14 -10.34 -20.15 -12.81
CA ALA A 14 -11.78 -19.89 -12.89
C ALA A 14 -12.16 -18.67 -12.03
N LEU A 15 -12.11 -17.48 -12.61
CA LEU A 15 -12.96 -16.36 -12.18
C LEU A 15 -13.30 -15.52 -13.42
N ALA A 16 -14.13 -16.11 -14.28
CA ALA A 16 -14.77 -15.41 -15.38
C ALA A 16 -16.29 -15.50 -15.21
N ALA A 17 -16.91 -14.32 -15.24
CA ALA A 17 -18.31 -14.05 -15.56
C ALA A 17 -19.40 -14.45 -14.56
N ILE A 18 -19.84 -13.49 -13.74
CA ILE A 18 -21.27 -13.30 -13.44
C ILE A 18 -21.60 -11.80 -13.59
N LEU A 19 -21.89 -11.39 -14.82
CA LEU A 19 -22.69 -10.19 -15.11
C LEU A 19 -24.06 -10.67 -15.57
N SER A 20 -24.96 -10.90 -14.62
CA SER A 20 -26.39 -11.06 -14.89
C SER A 20 -27.10 -9.80 -14.46
N VAL A 21 -27.41 -8.97 -15.47
CA VAL A 21 -28.36 -7.85 -15.41
C VAL A 21 -29.74 -8.41 -15.11
N SER A 22 -30.28 -8.11 -13.92
CA SER A 22 -31.70 -8.25 -13.63
C SER A 22 -32.33 -6.86 -13.59
N ALA A 23 -33.03 -6.52 -14.68
CA ALA A 23 -34.00 -5.45 -14.73
C ALA A 23 -35.15 -5.81 -13.77
N GLY A 24 -35.23 -5.11 -12.64
CA GLY A 24 -36.30 -5.23 -11.65
C GLY A 24 -37.13 -3.95 -11.62
N THR A 25 -38.41 -4.09 -11.95
CA THR A 25 -39.45 -3.07 -12.01
C THR A 25 -39.72 -2.35 -10.69
N GLY A 26 -40.19 -1.12 -10.80
CA GLY A 26 -40.29 -0.13 -9.73
C GLY A 26 -41.19 -0.45 -8.53
N SER A 27 -41.00 0.35 -7.50
CA SER A 27 -42.04 0.79 -6.59
C SER A 27 -41.67 2.18 -6.07
N ALA A 28 -42.57 3.12 -6.32
CA ALA A 28 -42.52 4.48 -5.81
C ALA A 28 -42.70 4.45 -4.28
N MET A 29 -41.83 5.14 -3.56
CA MET A 29 -42.11 5.56 -2.18
C MET A 29 -41.89 7.06 -2.03
N ALA A 30 -42.78 7.62 -1.23
CA ALA A 30 -43.17 9.01 -1.16
C ALA A 30 -42.04 9.96 -0.74
N GLN A 31 -42.04 11.14 -1.37
CA GLN A 31 -41.37 12.34 -0.89
C GLN A 31 -42.06 12.83 0.39
N GLU A 32 -41.35 12.83 1.52
CA GLU A 32 -41.66 13.72 2.63
C GLU A 32 -40.90 15.03 2.44
N ALA A 33 -41.66 16.12 2.43
CA ALA A 33 -41.16 17.48 2.33
C ALA A 33 -40.51 17.93 3.65
N PRO A 34 -39.29 18.50 3.64
CA PRO A 34 -38.76 19.21 4.80
C PRO A 34 -39.43 20.59 4.95
N PRO A 35 -39.69 21.05 6.19
CA PRO A 35 -40.32 22.34 6.45
C PRO A 35 -39.41 23.52 6.12
N ALA A 36 -40.06 24.59 5.66
CA ALA A 36 -39.51 25.91 5.43
C ALA A 36 -39.13 26.62 6.74
N GLY A 37 -38.10 27.47 6.68
CA GLY A 37 -37.96 28.61 7.57
C GLY A 37 -36.56 28.77 8.17
N GLY A 38 -35.92 29.90 7.85
CA GLY A 38 -34.66 30.32 8.47
C GLY A 38 -33.92 31.32 7.60
N ASP A 39 -34.49 32.52 7.45
CA ASP A 39 -33.81 33.67 6.85
C ASP A 39 -32.63 34.07 7.73
N GLU A 40 -31.39 33.81 7.27
CA GLU A 40 -30.19 34.44 7.83
C GLU A 40 -29.70 35.54 6.87
N GLU A 41 -29.59 36.70 7.47
CA GLU A 41 -29.31 38.03 6.92
C GLU A 41 -27.86 38.12 6.41
N GLU A 42 -27.66 38.08 5.08
CA GLU A 42 -26.37 38.39 4.46
C GLU A 42 -26.15 39.92 4.42
N ALA A 43 -25.17 40.40 5.19
CA ALA A 43 -24.67 41.76 5.11
C ALA A 43 -23.79 41.94 3.84
N PRO A 44 -23.92 43.06 3.10
CA PRO A 44 -23.12 43.29 1.89
C PRO A 44 -21.70 43.77 2.24
N ILE A 45 -20.69 43.01 1.81
CA ILE A 45 -19.30 43.46 1.76
C ILE A 45 -19.09 44.26 0.46
N VAL A 46 -18.93 45.57 0.62
CA VAL A 46 -18.50 46.51 -0.42
C VAL A 46 -16.98 46.48 -0.51
N ILE A 47 -16.42 45.96 -1.60
CA ILE A 47 -15.02 46.23 -1.99
C ILE A 47 -15.05 46.91 -3.34
N SER A 48 -14.98 48.23 -3.29
CA SER A 48 -14.68 49.10 -4.42
C SER A 48 -13.18 49.40 -4.38
N GLY A 49 -12.46 49.12 -5.46
CA GLY A 49 -11.02 49.32 -5.53
C GLY A 49 -10.51 49.04 -6.93
N GLU A 50 -10.50 50.10 -7.74
CA GLU A 50 -10.14 50.13 -9.14
C GLU A 50 -8.68 49.70 -9.40
N ARG A 51 -8.46 49.06 -10.56
CA ARG A 51 -7.16 48.90 -11.20
C ARG A 51 -6.53 50.26 -11.50
N PRO A 52 -5.20 50.35 -11.40
CA PRO A 52 -4.43 50.92 -12.51
C PRO A 52 -3.56 49.87 -13.19
N SER A 53 -3.68 49.86 -14.52
CA SER A 53 -2.75 49.25 -15.45
C SER A 53 -1.39 49.94 -15.37
N ASP A 54 -0.29 49.18 -15.36
CA ASP A 54 1.04 49.71 -15.71
C ASP A 54 1.70 48.78 -16.75
N PRO A 55 2.13 49.30 -17.91
CA PRO A 55 2.70 48.51 -18.98
C PRO A 55 4.23 48.50 -18.91
N GLY A 56 4.81 47.32 -19.12
CA GLY A 56 6.16 47.20 -19.65
C GLY A 56 7.19 46.64 -18.68
N ASN A 57 7.57 45.38 -18.92
CA ASN A 57 9.00 45.07 -18.89
C ASN A 57 9.31 43.97 -19.92
N ARG A 58 10.09 44.36 -20.93
CA ARG A 58 10.78 43.47 -21.87
C ARG A 58 12.21 43.31 -21.38
N GLY A 59 12.72 42.08 -21.43
CA GLY A 59 14.09 41.71 -21.07
C GLY A 59 14.05 40.87 -19.79
N SER A 60 14.54 39.64 -19.74
CA SER A 60 15.72 39.12 -20.43
C SER A 60 15.58 37.61 -20.58
N ARG A 61 16.06 37.09 -21.72
CA ARG A 61 16.36 35.67 -21.90
C ARG A 61 17.45 35.30 -20.89
N ASP A 62 17.19 34.29 -20.09
CA ASP A 62 18.21 33.62 -19.30
C ASP A 62 18.45 32.24 -19.94
N PRO A 63 19.58 32.00 -20.62
CA PRO A 63 19.88 30.75 -21.29
C PRO A 63 20.83 29.88 -20.45
N GLU A 64 20.50 29.59 -19.19
CA GLU A 64 21.27 28.64 -18.38
C GLU A 64 20.34 27.79 -17.48
N ARG A 65 19.69 26.80 -18.08
CA ARG A 65 19.23 25.61 -17.35
C ARG A 65 19.97 24.40 -17.92
N PRO A 66 20.98 23.85 -17.23
CA PRO A 66 21.38 22.49 -17.49
C PRO A 66 20.32 21.59 -16.84
N ASP A 67 19.52 20.94 -17.69
CA ASP A 67 18.71 19.79 -17.32
C ASP A 67 19.67 18.61 -17.03
N GLU A 68 20.37 18.65 -15.90
CA GLU A 68 21.10 17.49 -15.37
C GLU A 68 20.13 16.62 -14.58
N PHE A 69 19.47 15.71 -15.30
CA PHE A 69 18.96 14.48 -14.70
C PHE A 69 20.16 13.66 -14.20
N TYR A 70 20.37 13.64 -12.88
CA TYR A 70 21.27 12.69 -12.26
C TYR A 70 20.65 11.29 -12.33
N ALA A 71 21.00 10.53 -13.36
CA ALA A 71 21.01 9.08 -13.28
C ALA A 71 22.27 8.68 -12.50
N VAL A 72 22.17 8.53 -11.18
CA VAL A 72 23.25 7.90 -10.40
C VAL A 72 22.95 6.42 -10.36
N GLN A 73 23.56 5.68 -11.29
CA GLN A 73 23.99 4.32 -11.00
C GLN A 73 25.19 4.44 -10.07
N GLN A 74 25.09 3.91 -8.86
CA GLN A 74 26.26 3.45 -8.11
C GLN A 74 25.83 2.31 -7.19
N ASN A 75 26.26 1.11 -7.56
CA ASN A 75 26.44 -0.01 -6.66
C ASN A 75 27.77 0.24 -5.96
N ASP A 76 27.77 0.38 -4.64
CA ASP A 76 28.99 0.23 -3.85
C ASP A 76 29.01 -1.20 -3.30
N GLU A 77 30.11 -1.90 -3.55
CA GLU A 77 30.34 -3.33 -3.23
C GLU A 77 30.45 -3.62 -1.71
N ASP A 78 30.23 -2.62 -0.85
CA ASP A 78 30.65 -2.66 0.57
C ASP A 78 29.47 -2.65 1.57
N GLY A 79 28.22 -2.66 1.11
CA GLY A 79 27.04 -2.81 1.98
C GLY A 79 26.80 -1.66 2.98
N THR A 80 27.48 -0.52 2.84
CA THR A 80 27.20 0.66 3.66
C THR A 80 25.99 1.42 3.11
N ILE A 81 24.95 1.55 3.93
CA ILE A 81 23.80 2.43 3.65
C ILE A 81 24.31 3.84 3.37
N ASP A 82 24.04 4.35 2.17
CA ASP A 82 24.39 5.70 1.78
C ASP A 82 23.53 6.71 2.56
N TRP A 83 24.13 7.28 3.61
CA TRP A 83 23.53 8.34 4.41
C TRP A 83 23.27 9.63 3.61
N GLN A 84 23.92 9.81 2.45
CA GLN A 84 23.70 10.92 1.54
C GLN A 84 22.36 10.77 0.79
N LEU A 85 21.91 9.53 0.48
CA LEU A 85 20.56 9.23 -0.01
C LEU A 85 19.48 9.52 1.05
N LEU A 86 19.72 9.15 2.31
CA LEU A 86 18.83 9.47 3.43
C LEU A 86 18.76 10.98 3.71
N TYR A 87 19.87 11.70 3.52
CA TYR A 87 19.93 13.15 3.66
C TYR A 87 19.17 13.87 2.53
N LEU A 88 19.28 13.40 1.27
CA LEU A 88 18.49 13.92 0.14
C LEU A 88 16.99 13.61 0.26
N LEU A 89 16.63 12.44 0.82
CA LEU A 89 15.25 12.09 1.18
C LEU A 89 14.68 12.97 2.31
N ARG A 90 15.54 13.51 3.18
CA ARG A 90 15.22 14.45 4.27
C ARG A 90 15.16 15.91 3.81
N GLU A 91 15.88 16.33 2.76
CA GLU A 91 15.80 17.71 2.24
C GLU A 91 14.68 17.91 1.18
N GLN A 92 14.24 16.87 0.47
CA GLN A 92 13.01 16.91 -0.36
C GLN A 92 11.69 16.93 0.47
N ASN A 93 11.82 17.05 1.79
CA ASN A 93 10.79 16.84 2.81
C ASN A 93 9.92 18.09 3.05
N LYS A 94 9.19 18.54 2.02
CA LYS A 94 7.94 19.29 2.21
C LYS A 94 6.68 18.45 2.01
N ASN A 95 6.85 17.20 1.57
CA ASN A 95 5.74 16.28 1.37
C ASN A 95 5.73 15.29 2.52
N SER A 96 4.56 15.14 3.12
CA SER A 96 4.34 14.19 4.20
C SER A 96 4.61 12.77 3.71
N VAL A 97 4.96 11.86 4.63
CA VAL A 97 5.06 10.41 4.35
C VAL A 97 3.77 9.90 3.68
N ARG A 98 2.63 10.48 4.05
CA ARG A 98 1.31 10.27 3.44
C ARG A 98 1.26 10.60 1.96
N ASP A 99 1.81 11.73 1.53
CA ASP A 99 1.81 12.11 0.11
C ASP A 99 2.65 11.13 -0.73
N ARG A 100 3.78 10.66 -0.18
CA ARG A 100 4.62 9.65 -0.85
C ARG A 100 3.88 8.32 -0.98
N TYR A 101 3.17 7.90 0.06
CA TYR A 101 2.35 6.69 0.02
C TYR A 101 1.17 6.84 -0.96
N GLY A 102 0.53 8.00 -1.00
CA GLY A 102 -0.51 8.30 -2.00
C GLY A 102 0.00 8.22 -3.43
N HIS A 103 1.21 8.73 -3.69
CA HIS A 103 1.85 8.60 -5.01
C HIS A 103 2.23 7.14 -5.33
N ALA A 104 2.72 6.39 -4.34
CA ALA A 104 2.96 4.96 -4.49
C ALA A 104 1.68 4.19 -4.88
N GLY A 105 0.54 4.55 -4.27
CA GLY A 105 -0.78 4.04 -4.64
C GLY A 105 -1.15 4.31 -6.09
N TYR A 106 -0.93 5.54 -6.59
CA TYR A 106 -1.14 5.87 -8.00
C TYR A 106 -0.27 5.03 -8.93
N MET A 107 1.02 4.87 -8.60
CA MET A 107 1.95 4.04 -9.39
C MET A 107 1.51 2.57 -9.41
N ALA A 108 1.12 2.02 -8.27
CA ALA A 108 0.62 0.65 -8.14
C ALA A 108 -0.67 0.43 -8.93
N GLN A 109 -1.62 1.38 -8.87
CA GLN A 109 -2.86 1.33 -9.65
C GLN A 109 -2.59 1.34 -11.16
N CYS A 110 -1.69 2.21 -11.62
CA CYS A 110 -1.30 2.28 -13.03
C CYS A 110 -0.65 0.96 -13.51
N ALA A 111 0.22 0.38 -12.68
CA ALA A 111 0.83 -0.91 -12.97
C ALA A 111 -0.24 -2.01 -13.06
N LEU A 112 -1.13 -2.14 -12.06
CA LEU A 112 -2.23 -3.11 -12.04
C LEU A 112 -3.12 -3.00 -13.27
N ALA A 113 -3.50 -1.79 -13.67
CA ALA A 113 -4.30 -1.56 -14.87
C ALA A 113 -3.60 -2.02 -16.16
N SER A 114 -2.27 -2.05 -16.17
CA SER A 114 -1.47 -2.40 -17.36
C SER A 114 -1.17 -3.91 -17.47
N VAL A 115 -1.03 -4.62 -16.34
CA VAL A 115 -0.65 -6.05 -16.31
C VAL A 115 -1.73 -7.00 -15.81
N GLY A 116 -2.77 -6.52 -15.13
CA GLY A 116 -3.79 -7.39 -14.55
C GLY A 116 -3.21 -8.36 -13.52
N GLU A 117 -3.53 -9.65 -13.67
CA GLU A 117 -3.18 -10.72 -12.73
C GLU A 117 -1.66 -10.94 -12.60
N ASP A 118 -0.87 -10.61 -13.63
CA ASP A 118 0.60 -10.74 -13.60
C ASP A 118 1.27 -9.80 -12.58
N ALA A 119 0.53 -8.84 -12.02
CA ALA A 119 1.03 -7.89 -11.03
C ALA A 119 1.50 -8.56 -9.73
N VAL A 120 0.97 -9.74 -9.40
CA VAL A 120 1.40 -10.57 -8.27
C VAL A 120 2.92 -10.82 -8.31
N SER A 121 3.47 -11.02 -9.52
CA SER A 121 4.91 -11.29 -9.72
C SER A 121 5.83 -10.10 -9.40
N TYR A 122 5.29 -8.91 -9.18
CA TYR A 122 6.06 -7.72 -8.84
C TYR A 122 6.10 -7.43 -7.34
N VAL A 123 5.26 -8.09 -6.55
CA VAL A 123 5.31 -7.93 -5.10
C VAL A 123 6.49 -8.75 -4.59
N ASP A 124 7.54 -8.05 -4.18
CA ASP A 124 8.67 -8.69 -3.53
C ASP A 124 8.36 -8.87 -2.04
N VAL A 125 8.46 -10.12 -1.61
CA VAL A 125 8.22 -10.58 -0.24
C VAL A 125 9.51 -11.09 0.43
N SER A 126 10.64 -11.01 -0.27
CA SER A 126 11.96 -11.28 0.28
C SER A 126 12.34 -10.15 1.25
N ALA A 127 13.13 -10.47 2.27
CA ALA A 127 13.53 -9.52 3.30
C ALA A 127 14.56 -8.49 2.80
N GLU A 128 14.95 -8.56 1.52
CA GLU A 128 16.00 -7.74 0.94
C GLU A 128 15.44 -6.66 -0.01
N PRO A 129 16.14 -5.52 -0.14
CA PRO A 129 15.72 -4.38 -0.95
C PRO A 129 15.87 -4.60 -2.45
N ASP A 130 16.10 -5.83 -2.91
CA ASP A 130 16.27 -6.18 -4.31
C ASP A 130 14.91 -6.24 -5.02
N TYR A 131 14.20 -5.10 -4.98
CA TYR A 131 13.04 -4.78 -5.79
C TYR A 131 13.39 -4.71 -7.29
N GLU A 132 14.37 -5.48 -7.78
CA GLU A 132 14.88 -5.48 -9.13
C GLU A 132 13.78 -5.77 -10.15
N ALA A 133 12.91 -6.75 -9.86
CA ALA A 133 11.79 -7.09 -10.74
C ALA A 133 10.82 -5.91 -10.87
N LEU A 134 10.44 -5.30 -9.74
CA LEU A 134 9.57 -4.13 -9.67
C LEU A 134 10.21 -2.93 -10.38
N MET A 135 11.47 -2.61 -10.07
CA MET A 135 12.22 -1.53 -10.70
C MET A 135 12.40 -1.75 -12.20
N LYS A 136 12.73 -2.96 -12.64
CA LYS A 136 12.85 -3.31 -14.06
C LYS A 136 11.51 -3.17 -14.77
N ALA A 137 10.41 -3.56 -14.12
CA ALA A 137 9.06 -3.37 -14.66
C ALA A 137 8.74 -1.87 -14.82
N PHE A 138 9.02 -1.04 -13.81
CA PHE A 138 8.80 0.41 -13.84
C PHE A 138 9.77 1.17 -14.76
N LYS A 139 10.99 0.70 -14.98
CA LYS A 139 11.91 1.29 -15.98
C LYS A 139 11.55 0.90 -17.41
N GLY A 140 10.91 -0.26 -17.59
CA GLY A 140 10.55 -0.80 -18.90
C GLY A 140 9.05 -0.66 -19.19
N ARG A 141 8.30 -1.74 -18.94
CA ARG A 141 6.88 -1.89 -19.33
C ARG A 141 5.95 -0.84 -18.71
N HIS A 142 6.31 -0.30 -17.56
CA HIS A 142 5.50 0.65 -16.78
C HIS A 142 6.14 2.03 -16.64
N ALA A 143 7.04 2.41 -17.54
CA ALA A 143 7.69 3.73 -17.51
C ALA A 143 6.67 4.89 -17.48
N GLN A 144 5.52 4.72 -18.15
CA GLN A 144 4.41 5.67 -18.13
C GLN A 144 3.84 5.91 -16.71
N CYS A 145 3.91 4.91 -15.82
CA CYS A 145 3.42 5.02 -14.45
C CYS A 145 4.35 5.83 -13.54
N VAL A 146 5.62 6.01 -13.94
CA VAL A 146 6.61 6.82 -13.22
C VAL A 146 6.69 8.24 -13.79
N ASN A 147 6.40 8.42 -15.08
CA ASN A 147 6.64 9.65 -15.83
C ASN A 147 5.62 10.79 -15.61
N SER A 148 4.65 10.63 -14.70
CA SER A 148 3.84 11.79 -14.30
C SER A 148 4.75 12.79 -13.60
N ALA A 149 4.57 14.09 -13.78
CA ALA A 149 5.35 15.16 -13.14
C ALA A 149 5.25 15.20 -11.59
N GLN A 150 4.76 14.12 -10.99
CA GLN A 150 4.64 13.86 -9.58
C GLN A 150 5.92 13.21 -9.05
N ARG A 151 6.23 13.48 -7.78
CA ARG A 151 7.54 13.19 -7.18
C ARG A 151 7.72 11.69 -6.94
N ALA A 152 8.93 11.18 -7.11
CA ALA A 152 9.26 9.78 -6.92
C ALA A 152 8.81 9.23 -5.56
N ALA A 153 8.04 8.14 -5.57
CA ALA A 153 7.78 7.34 -4.37
C ALA A 153 8.92 6.33 -4.17
N PRO A 154 9.34 6.07 -2.92
CA PRO A 154 10.27 4.98 -2.64
C PRO A 154 9.72 3.64 -3.13
N VAL A 155 10.56 2.80 -3.72
CA VAL A 155 10.16 1.54 -4.34
C VAL A 155 9.46 0.60 -3.35
N TYR A 156 9.91 0.55 -2.09
CA TYR A 156 9.25 -0.24 -1.05
C TYR A 156 7.80 0.21 -0.77
N MET A 157 7.50 1.52 -0.89
CA MET A 157 6.12 2.00 -0.75
C MET A 157 5.28 1.59 -1.95
N VAL A 158 5.85 1.58 -3.16
CA VAL A 158 5.18 1.08 -4.37
C VAL A 158 4.87 -0.40 -4.24
N ASN A 159 5.84 -1.19 -3.73
CA ASN A 159 5.65 -2.61 -3.42
C ASN A 159 4.51 -2.83 -2.42
N ALA A 160 4.51 -2.08 -1.32
CA ALA A 160 3.47 -2.18 -0.31
C ALA A 160 2.09 -1.75 -0.81
N ALA A 161 2.01 -0.65 -1.58
CA ALA A 161 0.75 -0.21 -2.17
C ALA A 161 0.19 -1.22 -3.18
N LEU A 162 1.07 -1.89 -3.93
CA LEU A 162 0.69 -2.97 -4.83
C LEU A 162 0.15 -4.18 -4.05
N ALA A 163 0.86 -4.60 -3.00
CA ALA A 163 0.44 -5.67 -2.10
C ALA A 163 -0.92 -5.36 -1.45
N GLU A 164 -1.11 -4.13 -0.96
CA GLU A 164 -2.36 -3.65 -0.37
C GLU A 164 -3.51 -3.75 -1.37
N MET A 165 -3.34 -3.27 -2.60
CA MET A 165 -4.38 -3.36 -3.63
C MET A 165 -4.71 -4.81 -4.00
N LEU A 166 -3.71 -5.69 -4.06
CA LEU A 166 -3.94 -7.11 -4.35
C LEU A 166 -4.69 -7.80 -3.20
N VAL A 167 -4.37 -7.47 -1.94
CA VAL A 167 -5.06 -7.99 -0.76
C VAL A 167 -6.50 -7.48 -0.68
N VAL A 168 -6.68 -6.15 -0.74
CA VAL A 168 -7.99 -5.49 -0.54
C VAL A 168 -8.98 -5.83 -1.66
N ASN A 169 -8.51 -6.02 -2.90
CA ASN A 169 -9.39 -6.33 -4.03
C ASN A 169 -9.65 -7.84 -4.21
N ALA A 170 -8.73 -8.71 -3.80
CA ALA A 170 -8.83 -10.14 -4.07
C ALA A 170 -9.38 -10.96 -2.90
N LEU A 171 -9.22 -10.49 -1.65
CA LEU A 171 -9.48 -11.33 -0.48
C LEU A 171 -10.85 -11.08 0.14
N PRO A 172 -11.61 -12.14 0.46
CA PRO A 172 -12.67 -12.01 1.45
C PRO A 172 -12.03 -11.59 2.79
N GLN A 173 -12.74 -10.80 3.58
CA GLN A 173 -12.25 -10.37 4.89
C GLN A 173 -11.87 -11.60 5.74
N PRO A 174 -10.59 -11.71 6.18
CA PRO A 174 -10.15 -12.81 7.03
C PRO A 174 -10.83 -12.75 8.42
N PRO A 175 -10.85 -13.85 9.19
CA PRO A 175 -11.31 -13.79 10.57
C PRO A 175 -10.43 -12.82 11.37
N LEU A 176 -11.06 -12.10 12.33
CA LEU A 176 -10.34 -11.12 13.16
C LEU A 176 -9.13 -11.74 13.88
N ARG A 177 -9.27 -13.01 14.29
CA ARG A 177 -8.19 -13.83 14.86
C ARG A 177 -8.14 -15.19 14.17
N ALA A 178 -6.94 -15.75 14.07
CA ALA A 178 -6.76 -17.11 13.58
C ALA A 178 -7.27 -18.14 14.63
N GLU A 179 -8.06 -19.11 14.18
CA GLU A 179 -8.52 -20.24 15.00
C GLU A 179 -7.42 -21.32 15.05
N GLY A 180 -6.45 -21.11 15.95
CA GLY A 180 -5.28 -21.98 16.05
C GLY A 180 -4.19 -21.59 15.05
N VAL A 181 -2.94 -21.65 15.51
CA VAL A 181 -1.75 -21.34 14.72
C VAL A 181 -0.79 -22.51 14.82
N ASP A 182 -0.39 -23.06 13.68
CA ASP A 182 0.75 -23.96 13.60
C ASP A 182 2.02 -23.13 13.87
N THR A 183 2.50 -23.16 15.11
CA THR A 183 3.62 -22.32 15.54
C THR A 183 4.93 -22.69 14.87
N ALA A 184 5.09 -23.95 14.41
CA ALA A 184 6.28 -24.38 13.69
C ALA A 184 6.28 -23.77 12.28
N ARG A 185 5.17 -23.86 11.54
CA ARG A 185 5.05 -23.22 10.22
C ARG A 185 5.02 -21.69 10.30
N ALA A 186 4.43 -21.15 11.37
CA ALA A 186 4.41 -19.71 11.61
C ALA A 186 5.81 -19.15 11.87
N ALA A 187 6.69 -19.89 12.56
CA ALA A 187 8.04 -19.43 12.83
C ALA A 187 8.83 -19.15 11.53
N ASP A 188 8.73 -20.04 10.53
CA ASP A 188 9.39 -19.85 9.24
C ASP A 188 8.88 -18.60 8.51
N PHE A 189 7.58 -18.31 8.61
CA PHE A 189 6.98 -17.11 8.03
C PHE A 189 7.40 -15.84 8.78
N VAL A 190 7.33 -15.85 10.11
CA VAL A 190 7.59 -14.69 10.97
C VAL A 190 9.05 -14.27 10.88
N PHE A 191 9.97 -15.20 11.16
CA PHE A 191 11.40 -14.89 11.27
C PHE A 191 12.12 -14.97 9.93
N GLY A 192 11.65 -15.75 8.97
CA GLY A 192 12.36 -15.93 7.71
C GLY A 192 13.79 -16.48 7.92
N PRO A 193 14.71 -16.30 6.94
CA PRO A 193 16.08 -16.80 7.03
C PRO A 193 16.99 -15.95 7.93
N GLU A 194 16.61 -14.72 8.27
CA GLU A 194 17.43 -13.79 9.04
C GLU A 194 16.75 -13.43 10.37
N PRO A 195 17.41 -13.61 11.53
CA PRO A 195 16.79 -13.48 12.84
C PRO A 195 16.57 -12.03 13.31
N GLU A 196 16.52 -11.04 12.42
CA GLU A 196 16.40 -9.64 12.83
C GLU A 196 14.95 -9.29 13.21
N SER A 197 14.78 -8.79 14.44
CA SER A 197 13.49 -8.29 14.94
C SER A 197 13.23 -6.88 14.41
N ASP A 198 12.73 -6.78 13.19
CA ASP A 198 12.32 -5.53 12.56
C ASP A 198 10.78 -5.37 12.53
N ILE A 199 10.30 -4.25 11.97
CA ILE A 199 8.86 -4.01 11.82
C ILE A 199 8.19 -5.03 10.89
N ASN A 200 8.92 -5.62 9.95
CA ASN A 200 8.38 -6.65 9.07
C ASN A 200 8.12 -7.94 9.85
N THR A 201 9.03 -8.35 10.72
CA THR A 201 8.88 -9.51 11.61
C THR A 201 7.66 -9.34 12.53
N VAL A 202 7.51 -8.16 13.12
CA VAL A 202 6.34 -7.80 13.92
C VAL A 202 5.05 -7.87 13.08
N ALA A 203 5.05 -7.29 11.88
CA ALA A 203 3.87 -7.28 11.00
C ALA A 203 3.48 -8.70 10.58
N ARG A 204 4.46 -9.54 10.21
CA ARG A 204 4.24 -10.96 9.89
C ARG A 204 3.63 -11.70 11.07
N CYS A 205 4.18 -11.53 12.28
CA CYS A 205 3.59 -12.13 13.47
C CYS A 205 2.14 -11.66 13.70
N ALA A 206 1.89 -10.36 13.61
CA ALA A 206 0.55 -9.81 13.83
C ALA A 206 -0.48 -10.35 12.81
N VAL A 207 -0.07 -10.52 11.56
CA VAL A 207 -0.88 -11.11 10.50
C VAL A 207 -1.18 -12.60 10.74
N VAL A 208 -0.23 -13.37 11.29
CA VAL A 208 -0.47 -14.78 11.62
C VAL A 208 -1.56 -14.93 12.68
N TYR A 209 -1.50 -14.14 13.74
CA TYR A 209 -2.42 -14.28 14.88
C TYR A 209 -3.75 -13.53 14.69
N SER A 210 -3.73 -12.41 13.97
CA SER A 210 -4.87 -11.50 13.81
C SER A 210 -4.99 -10.94 12.38
N PRO A 211 -5.16 -11.81 11.35
CA PRO A 211 -5.16 -11.38 9.95
C PRO A 211 -6.30 -10.41 9.63
N GLY A 212 -7.50 -10.60 10.22
CA GLY A 212 -8.63 -9.70 10.00
C GLY A 212 -8.40 -8.31 10.61
N LEU A 213 -7.75 -8.20 11.78
CA LEU A 213 -7.40 -6.89 12.35
C LEU A 213 -6.31 -6.18 11.54
N ALA A 214 -5.33 -6.92 11.01
CA ALA A 214 -4.34 -6.36 10.10
C ALA A 214 -4.99 -5.88 8.80
N TYR A 215 -5.97 -6.62 8.30
CA TYR A 215 -6.75 -6.26 7.12
C TYR A 215 -7.57 -4.98 7.36
N ASP A 216 -8.20 -4.84 8.53
CA ASP A 216 -8.93 -3.63 8.90
C ASP A 216 -8.06 -2.37 8.90
N VAL A 217 -6.76 -2.48 9.26
CA VAL A 217 -5.80 -1.36 9.12
C VAL A 217 -5.73 -0.90 7.67
N LEU A 218 -5.66 -1.82 6.70
CA LEU A 218 -5.59 -1.49 5.28
C LEU A 218 -6.88 -0.86 4.74
N PHE A 219 -8.02 -1.01 5.41
CA PHE A 219 -9.27 -0.34 5.04
C PHE A 219 -9.39 1.10 5.55
N THR A 220 -8.47 1.52 6.41
CA THR A 220 -8.43 2.91 6.90
C THR A 220 -7.72 3.84 5.92
N SER A 221 -7.94 5.15 6.07
CA SER A 221 -7.20 6.16 5.31
C SER A 221 -5.75 6.26 5.82
N PRO A 222 -4.74 6.27 4.94
CA PRO A 222 -3.33 6.40 5.37
C PRO A 222 -3.06 7.65 6.21
N ASP A 223 -2.36 7.46 7.32
CA ASP A 223 -2.02 8.44 8.36
C ASP A 223 -3.22 9.14 9.01
N SER A 224 -4.39 8.47 9.04
CA SER A 224 -5.58 8.98 9.70
C SER A 224 -5.63 8.61 11.18
N LYS A 225 -6.59 9.19 11.92
CA LYS A 225 -6.84 8.81 13.33
C LYS A 225 -7.40 7.39 13.41
N GLU A 226 -8.18 6.99 12.43
CA GLU A 226 -8.77 5.67 12.29
C GLU A 226 -7.67 4.62 12.06
N GLU A 227 -6.67 4.90 11.21
CA GLU A 227 -5.51 4.00 11.05
C GLU A 227 -4.76 3.80 12.36
N ARG A 228 -4.51 4.89 13.10
CA ARG A 228 -3.85 4.83 14.41
C ARG A 228 -4.65 3.96 15.39
N ALA A 229 -5.97 4.14 15.45
CA ALA A 229 -6.84 3.33 16.30
C ALA A 229 -6.87 1.85 15.90
N ALA A 230 -6.91 1.55 14.59
CA ALA A 230 -6.85 0.19 14.08
C ALA A 230 -5.51 -0.49 14.41
N LEU A 231 -4.39 0.25 14.29
CA LEU A 231 -3.08 -0.25 14.69
C LEU A 231 -3.01 -0.52 16.21
N GLU A 232 -3.47 0.40 17.06
CA GLU A 232 -3.52 0.15 18.51
C GLU A 232 -4.34 -1.10 18.85
N LEU A 233 -5.50 -1.26 18.20
CA LEU A 233 -6.34 -2.46 18.36
C LEU A 233 -5.62 -3.73 17.91
N LEU A 234 -4.95 -3.70 16.76
CA LEU A 234 -4.18 -4.82 16.23
C LEU A 234 -3.12 -5.27 17.25
N TYR A 235 -2.24 -4.37 17.68
CA TYR A 235 -1.13 -4.75 18.57
C TYR A 235 -1.61 -5.16 19.97
N ALA A 236 -2.66 -4.52 20.50
CA ALA A 236 -3.28 -4.95 21.76
C ALA A 236 -3.87 -6.37 21.67
N ASN A 237 -4.22 -6.82 20.47
CA ASN A 237 -4.73 -8.16 20.19
C ASN A 237 -3.67 -9.10 19.62
N THR A 238 -2.38 -8.77 19.69
CA THR A 238 -1.31 -9.70 19.27
C THR A 238 -0.17 -9.76 20.30
N PRO A 239 -0.47 -10.08 21.58
CA PRO A 239 0.57 -10.17 22.61
C PRO A 239 1.62 -11.27 22.32
N GLU A 240 1.28 -12.26 21.50
CA GLU A 240 2.18 -13.32 21.04
C GLU A 240 3.39 -12.79 20.27
N CYS A 241 3.28 -11.57 19.73
CA CYS A 241 4.34 -10.90 18.98
C CYS A 241 5.29 -10.08 19.85
N GLY A 242 5.19 -10.17 21.18
CA GLY A 242 6.09 -9.50 22.12
C GLY A 242 5.86 -8.00 22.25
N LEU A 243 4.75 -7.49 21.71
CA LEU A 243 4.34 -6.09 21.83
C LEU A 243 3.06 -5.99 22.66
N SER A 244 3.11 -5.18 23.70
CA SER A 244 1.93 -4.81 24.49
C SER A 244 1.28 -3.52 24.00
N GLU A 245 2.00 -2.74 23.17
CA GLU A 245 1.60 -1.43 22.67
C GLU A 245 2.11 -1.27 21.23
N ARG A 246 1.51 -0.35 20.48
CA ARG A 246 1.95 -0.02 19.12
C ARG A 246 3.40 0.50 19.12
N PRO A 247 4.25 0.05 18.17
CA PRO A 247 5.58 0.62 17.99
C PRO A 247 5.53 2.14 17.77
N LYS A 248 6.46 2.87 18.41
CA LYS A 248 6.59 4.33 18.31
C LYS A 248 7.20 4.76 16.96
N MET A 249 6.47 4.50 15.89
CA MET A 249 6.82 4.88 14.52
C MET A 249 5.59 5.41 13.78
N GLU A 250 5.81 6.06 12.63
CA GLU A 250 4.71 6.58 11.81
C GLU A 250 3.80 5.44 11.32
N PRO A 251 2.46 5.62 11.35
CA PRO A 251 1.50 4.60 10.93
C PRO A 251 1.77 4.01 9.55
N ILE A 252 2.21 4.83 8.60
CA ILE A 252 2.46 4.39 7.22
C ILE A 252 3.54 3.33 7.12
N TYR A 253 4.60 3.38 7.93
CA TYR A 253 5.64 2.32 7.91
C TYR A 253 5.11 0.98 8.45
N GLN A 254 4.14 1.05 9.36
CA GLN A 254 3.47 -0.14 9.88
C GLN A 254 2.52 -0.69 8.82
N ARG A 255 1.74 0.18 8.18
CA ARG A 255 0.87 -0.14 7.04
C ARG A 255 1.63 -0.83 5.91
N THR A 256 2.79 -0.29 5.52
CA THR A 256 3.60 -0.87 4.44
C THR A 256 4.01 -2.31 4.75
N SER A 257 4.42 -2.54 6.00
CA SER A 257 4.86 -3.86 6.47
C SER A 257 3.69 -4.84 6.56
N LEU A 258 2.52 -4.38 7.04
CA LEU A 258 1.29 -5.17 7.14
C LEU A 258 0.74 -5.56 5.76
N ALA A 259 0.77 -4.65 4.78
CA ALA A 259 0.31 -4.94 3.42
C ALA A 259 1.10 -6.08 2.77
N VAL A 260 2.44 -6.01 2.85
CA VAL A 260 3.32 -7.07 2.33
C VAL A 260 3.14 -8.37 3.11
N ALA A 261 3.03 -8.30 4.45
CA ALA A 261 2.82 -9.47 5.29
C ALA A 261 1.48 -10.18 4.99
N LEU A 262 0.38 -9.43 4.85
CA LEU A 262 -0.94 -9.98 4.50
C LEU A 262 -0.94 -10.63 3.13
N PHE A 263 -0.32 -9.98 2.15
CA PHE A 263 -0.20 -10.54 0.81
C PHE A 263 0.53 -11.89 0.84
N LYS A 264 1.70 -11.95 1.50
CA LYS A 264 2.48 -13.19 1.63
C LYS A 264 1.74 -14.27 2.41
N TRP A 265 1.09 -13.90 3.51
CA TRP A 265 0.28 -14.82 4.31
C TRP A 265 -0.83 -15.45 3.46
N ASN A 266 -1.48 -14.65 2.61
CA ASN A 266 -2.50 -15.14 1.70
C ASN A 266 -1.95 -16.12 0.65
N GLU A 267 -0.76 -15.87 0.08
CA GLU A 267 -0.14 -16.79 -0.87
C GLU A 267 0.20 -18.16 -0.26
N LEU A 268 0.58 -18.18 1.03
CA LEU A 268 0.88 -19.41 1.76
C LEU A 268 -0.37 -20.18 2.23
N GLY A 269 -1.53 -19.51 2.21
CA GLY A 269 -2.77 -20.00 2.80
C GLY A 269 -2.75 -19.96 4.34
N PRO A 270 -3.89 -20.29 4.99
CA PRO A 270 -3.99 -20.29 6.44
C PRO A 270 -2.93 -21.20 7.08
N LEU A 271 -2.12 -20.63 7.98
CA LEU A 271 -1.17 -21.38 8.81
C LEU A 271 -1.86 -22.02 10.02
N ALA A 272 -3.07 -22.53 9.82
CA ALA A 272 -3.84 -23.21 10.85
C ALA A 272 -3.19 -24.56 11.21
N ALA A 273 -3.28 -24.95 12.47
CA ALA A 273 -2.93 -26.31 12.89
C ALA A 273 -3.83 -27.30 12.13
N SER A 274 -3.24 -28.32 11.50
CA SER A 274 -4.03 -29.39 10.89
C SER A 274 -4.85 -30.08 11.97
N ALA A 275 -6.15 -30.24 11.74
CA ALA A 275 -7.07 -30.90 12.69
C ALA A 275 -6.84 -32.43 12.82
N ASP A 276 -5.74 -32.96 12.30
CA ASP A 276 -5.45 -34.39 12.15
C ASP A 276 -4.35 -34.91 13.11
N GLU A 277 -4.11 -34.26 14.26
CA GLU A 277 -3.27 -34.79 15.36
C GLU A 277 -4.09 -35.35 16.53
#